data_AF-A0A7W5A5P0-F1
#
_entry.id   AF-A0A7W5A5P0-F1
#
_cell.length_a   1.000
_cell.length_b   1.000
_cell.length_c   1.000
_cell.angle_alpha   90.00
_cell.angle_beta   90.00
_cell.angle_gamma   90.00
#
_symmetry.space_group_name_H-M   'P 1'
#
loop_
_entity.id
_entity.type
_entity.pdbx_description
1 polymer ?
#
loop_
_entity_poly.entity_id
_entity_poly.type
_entity_poly.pdbx_seq_one_letter_code
_entity_poly.pdbx_strand_id
1 'polypeptide(L)' 'MSVQITVRLPDEMAAYVDELVRAGDGPRAAIVCEALSLYRQHRRAEADARILEESGDYDDFDDMVKHAALDA' A
#
# COMPACT_ATOMS: atom_id res chain seq x y z
N MET A 1 -18.08 -4.57 -11.43
CA MET A 1 -19.19 -3.80 -10.85
C MET A 1 -18.63 -2.71 -9.95
N SER A 2 -19.23 -1.53 -9.93
CA SER A 2 -18.88 -0.45 -9.00
C SER A 2 -20.09 -0.07 -8.16
N VAL A 3 -19.84 0.46 -6.96
CA VAL A 3 -20.88 0.99 -6.06
C VAL A 3 -20.51 2.44 -5.76
N GLN A 4 -21.50 3.32 -5.78
CA GLN A 4 -21.32 4.72 -5.40
C GLN A 4 -21.55 4.89 -3.90
N ILE A 5 -20.64 5.58 -3.23
CA ILE A 5 -20.74 5.94 -1.82
C ILE A 5 -20.59 7.44 -1.67
N THR A 6 -21.25 8.01 -0.66
CA THR A 6 -21.02 9.41 -0.25
C THR A 6 -20.13 9.39 0.98
N VAL A 7 -19.00 10.09 0.91
CA VAL A 7 -18.03 10.20 2.01
C VAL A 7 -17.80 11.67 2.36
N ARG A 8 -17.58 11.96 3.64
CA ARG A 8 -17.06 13.26 4.08
C ARG A 8 -15.55 13.15 4.14
N LEU A 9 -14.88 14.04 3.41
CA LEU A 9 -13.43 14.20 3.45
C LEU A 9 -13.11 15.56 4.08
N PRO A 10 -11.95 15.70 4.74
CA PRO A 10 -11.40 17.01 5.06
C PRO A 10 -11.30 17.87 3.79
N ASP A 11 -11.59 19.17 3.91
CA ASP A 11 -11.63 20.09 2.77
C ASP A 11 -10.31 20.10 1.99
N GLU A 12 -9.18 20.01 2.69
CA GLU A 12 -7.83 19.92 2.10
C GLU A 12 -7.66 18.70 1.20
N MET A 13 -8.22 17.54 1.58
CA MET A 13 -8.11 16.30 0.81
C MET A 13 -9.02 16.35 -0.42
N ALA A 14 -10.22 16.92 -0.28
CA ALA A 14 -11.10 17.15 -1.42
C ALA A 14 -10.47 18.13 -2.43
N ALA A 15 -9.84 19.19 -1.93
CA ALA A 15 -9.13 20.17 -2.77
C ALA A 15 -7.94 19.55 -3.50
N TYR A 16 -7.17 18.68 -2.84
CA TYR A 16 -6.05 17.97 -3.47
C TYR A 16 -6.52 17.02 -4.59
N VAL A 17 -7.59 16.24 -4.36
CA VAL A 17 -8.18 15.40 -5.41
C VAL A 17 -8.63 16.25 -6.60
N ASP A 18 -9.23 17.41 -6.35
CA ASP A 18 -9.64 18.34 -7.40
C ASP A 18 -8.45 18.92 -8.17
N GLU A 19 -7.33 19.18 -7.52
CA GLU A 19 -6.08 19.62 -8.16
C GLU A 19 -5.55 18.56 -9.14
N LEU A 20 -5.46 17.30 -8.71
CA LEU A 20 -5.00 16.19 -9.56
C LEU A 20 -5.89 16.00 -10.80
N VAL A 21 -7.20 16.14 -10.63
CA VAL A 21 -8.14 16.11 -11.77
C VAL A 21 -7.88 17.28 -12.73
N ARG A 22 -7.63 18.49 -12.22
CA ARG A 22 -7.30 19.66 -13.06
C ARG A 22 -5.95 19.50 -13.77
N ALA A 23 -4.99 18.83 -13.14
CA ALA A 23 -3.69 18.50 -13.72
C ALA A 23 -3.78 17.44 -14.84
N GLY A 24 -4.90 16.70 -14.90
CA GLY A 24 -5.14 15.69 -15.93
C GLY A 24 -4.76 14.27 -15.51
N ASP A 25 -4.49 14.03 -14.22
CA ASP A 25 -4.08 12.72 -13.70
C ASP A 25 -5.18 11.67 -13.76
N GLY A 26 -6.43 12.09 -14.00
CA GLY A 26 -7.56 11.22 -14.25
C GLY A 26 -8.84 11.67 -13.54
N PRO A 27 -9.93 10.89 -13.66
CA PRO A 27 -11.17 11.18 -12.94
C PRO A 27 -11.00 10.88 -11.44
N ARG A 28 -11.73 11.63 -10.58
CA ARG A 28 -11.69 11.49 -9.11
C ARG A 28 -11.75 10.03 -8.63
N ALA A 29 -12.64 9.23 -9.23
CA ALA A 29 -12.80 7.84 -8.86
C ALA A 29 -11.55 6.98 -9.13
N ALA A 30 -10.82 7.24 -10.22
CA ALA A 30 -9.59 6.52 -10.54
C ALA A 30 -8.50 6.87 -9.52
N ILE A 31 -8.30 8.16 -9.27
CA ILE A 31 -7.34 8.68 -8.28
C ILE A 31 -7.61 8.10 -6.89
N VAL A 32 -8.87 8.14 -6.43
CA VAL A 32 -9.26 7.60 -5.12
C VAL A 32 -9.09 6.07 -5.08
N CYS A 33 -9.45 5.35 -6.13
CA CYS A 33 -9.28 3.89 -6.19
C CYS A 33 -7.80 3.49 -6.16
N GLU A 34 -6.92 4.22 -6.83
CA GLU A 34 -5.48 3.98 -6.81
C GLU A 34 -4.91 4.22 -5.40
N ALA A 35 -5.25 5.36 -4.78
CA ALA A 35 -4.84 5.67 -3.42
C ALA A 35 -5.31 4.61 -2.41
N LEU A 36 -6.56 4.13 -2.53
CA LEU A 36 -7.08 3.05 -1.70
C LEU A 36 -6.39 1.71 -1.95
N SER A 37 -5.95 1.45 -3.18
CA SER A 37 -5.21 0.22 -3.51
C SER A 37 -3.83 0.22 -2.86
N LEU A 38 -3.12 1.35 -2.91
CA LEU A 38 -1.85 1.55 -2.22
C LEU A 38 -2.02 1.40 -0.70
N TYR A 39 -3.08 1.99 -0.13
CA TYR A 39 -3.39 1.84 1.30
C TYR A 39 -3.65 0.38 1.70
N ARG A 40 -4.38 -0.38 0.87
CA ARG A 40 -4.61 -1.81 1.12
C ARG A 40 -3.32 -2.62 1.05
N GLN A 41 -2.43 -2.30 0.13
CA GLN A 41 -1.12 -2.96 0.03
C GLN A 41 -0.26 -2.67 1.26
N HIS A 42 -0.19 -1.41 1.70
CA HIS A 42 0.51 -1.01 2.92
C HIS A 42 -0.01 -1.77 4.15
N ARG A 43 -1.34 -1.85 4.30
CA ARG A 43 -1.96 -2.55 5.43
C ARG A 43 -1.69 -4.05 5.45
N ARG A 44 -1.53 -4.68 4.29
CA ARG A 44 -1.12 -6.09 4.18
C ARG A 44 0.33 -6.27 4.59
N ALA A 45 1.24 -5.45 4.07
CA ALA A 45 2.65 -5.50 4.44
C ALA A 45 2.85 -5.33 5.96
N GLU A 46 2.12 -4.40 6.59
CA GLU A 46 2.17 -4.24 8.06
C GLU A 46 1.56 -5.43 8.82
N ALA A 47 0.59 -6.15 8.25
CA ALA A 47 0.05 -7.36 8.86
C ALA A 47 1.07 -8.51 8.75
N ASP A 48 1.69 -8.66 7.59
CA ASP A 48 2.69 -9.69 7.33
C ASP A 48 3.94 -9.46 8.21
N ALA A 49 4.39 -8.21 8.35
CA ALA A 49 5.50 -7.84 9.24
C ALA A 49 5.21 -8.22 10.71
N ARG A 50 3.98 -8.00 11.20
CA ARG A 50 3.59 -8.44 12.55
C ARG A 50 3.60 -9.95 12.71
N ILE A 51 3.12 -10.69 11.71
CA ILE A 51 3.17 -12.16 11.73
C ILE A 51 4.61 -12.63 11.82
N LEU A 52 5.49 -12.04 11.01
CA LEU A 52 6.93 -12.32 11.01
C LEU A 52 7.58 -12.00 12.37
N GLU A 53 7.25 -10.86 12.99
CA GLU A 53 7.72 -10.50 14.34
C GLU A 53 7.23 -11.49 15.42
N GLU A 54 5.97 -11.92 15.33
CA GLU A 54 5.34 -12.85 16.29
C GLU A 54 5.82 -14.29 16.13
N SER A 55 6.09 -14.75 14.90
CA SER A 55 6.53 -16.13 14.62
C SER A 55 8.01 -16.37 14.86
N GLY A 56 8.70 -15.41 15.50
CA GLY A 56 10.15 -15.32 15.67
C GLY A 56 10.86 -16.64 16.00
N ASP A 57 11.21 -17.37 14.95
CA ASP A 57 12.37 -18.24 14.87
C ASP A 57 12.88 -18.15 13.43
N TYR A 58 13.89 -17.29 13.23
CA TYR A 58 14.51 -17.07 11.92
C TYR A 58 15.76 -17.93 11.74
N ASP A 59 16.01 -18.89 12.65
CA ASP A 59 17.17 -19.78 12.58
C ASP A 59 17.17 -20.58 11.26
N ASP A 60 16.01 -20.86 10.67
CA ASP A 60 15.90 -21.51 9.35
C ASP A 60 16.37 -20.63 8.17
N PHE A 61 16.44 -19.30 8.34
CA PHE A 61 16.95 -18.38 7.32
C PHE A 61 18.47 -18.20 7.39
N ASP A 62 19.14 -18.57 8.49
CA ASP A 62 20.60 -18.52 8.61
C ASP A 62 21.30 -19.43 7.59
N ASP A 63 20.69 -20.56 7.27
CA ASP A 63 21.20 -21.46 6.23
C ASP A 63 21.03 -20.89 4.82
N MET A 64 20.04 -20.03 4.57
CA MET A 64 19.89 -19.33 3.28
C MET A 64 20.95 -18.24 3.09
N VAL A 65 21.39 -17.56 4.16
CA VAL A 65 22.47 -16.55 4.11
C VAL A 65 23.79 -17.18 3.63
N LYS A 66 24.06 -18.44 3.99
CA LYS A 66 25.25 -19.19 3.54
C LYS A 66 25.31 -19.43 2.03
N HIS A 67 24.16 -19.38 1.34
CA HIS A 67 24.07 -19.55 -0.11
C HIS A 67 23.84 -18.23 -0.87
N ALA A 68 23.54 -17.14 -0.18
CA ALA A 68 23.29 -15.82 -0.79
C ALA A 68 24.58 -15.04 -1.11
N ALA A 69 25.73 -15.48 -0.60
CA ALA A 69 27.03 -15.06 -1.11
C ALA A 69 27.25 -15.69 -2.49
N LEU A 70 26.70 -15.05 -3.53
CA LEU A 70 27.23 -15.23 -4.88
C LEU A 70 28.68 -14.75 -4.87
N ASP A 71 29.61 -15.70 -5.03
CA ASP A 71 31.04 -15.46 -5.17
C ASP A 71 31.28 -14.30 -6.16
N ALA A 72 31.97 -13.26 -5.69
CA ALA A 72 32.44 -12.13 -6.49
C ALA A 72 33.75 -12.44 -7.20
#